data_AF-A0AAV9KKV5-F1
#
_entry.id   AF-A0AAV9KKV5-F1
#
_cell.length_a   1.000
_cell.length_b   1.000
_cell.length_c   1.000
_cell.angle_alpha   90.00
_cell.angle_beta   90.00
_cell.angle_gamma   90.00
#
_symmetry.space_group_name_H-M   'P 1'
#
loop_
_entity.id
_entity.type
_entity.pdbx_description
1 polymer ?
#
loop_
_entity_poly.entity_id
_entity_poly.type
_entity_poly.pdbx_seq_one_letter_code
_entity_poly.pdbx_strand_id
1 'polypeptide(L)'
;MIIVDMIKNRGTNNLKLKTIIEDIVQIMNNMNCSIDHCFREANQVADGLAKFGAIHEGRHIFQNWQQIPNSSKGAYHLDKAQLPSMRIKYDKANFFVS
;
A
#
# COMPACT_ATOMS: atom_id res chain seq x y z
N MET A 1 1.80 11.09 3.92
CA MET A 1 2.35 11.49 5.23
C MET A 1 1.32 11.59 6.35
N ILE A 2 0.11 12.14 6.13
CA ILE A 2 -0.88 12.43 7.19
C ILE A 2 -1.20 11.26 8.15
N ILE A 3 -1.48 10.05 7.64
CA ILE A 3 -1.90 8.91 8.49
C ILE A 3 -0.72 8.37 9.33
N VAL A 4 0.47 8.27 8.73
CA VAL A 4 1.68 7.82 9.45
C VAL A 4 1.99 8.79 10.59
N ASP A 5 1.85 10.09 10.35
CA ASP A 5 2.06 11.12 11.36
C ASP A 5 1.02 11.02 12.48
N MET A 6 -0.25 10.76 12.17
CA MET A 6 -1.30 10.54 13.18
C MET A 6 -1.00 9.32 14.07
N ILE A 7 -0.47 8.24 13.49
CA ILE A 7 -0.11 7.03 14.24
C ILE A 7 1.13 7.30 15.12
N LYS A 8 2.17 7.93 14.56
CA LYS A 8 3.39 8.28 15.31
C LYS A 8 3.09 9.25 16.47
N ASN A 9 2.23 10.23 16.25
CA ASN A 9 1.80 11.20 17.26
C ASN A 9 0.68 10.67 18.17
N ARG A 10 0.20 9.43 17.92
CA ARG A 10 -0.86 8.76 18.70
C ARG A 10 -2.12 9.61 18.86
N GLY A 11 -2.52 10.32 17.80
CA GLY A 11 -3.59 11.29 17.89
C GLY A 11 -4.15 11.78 16.56
N THR A 12 -5.44 12.09 16.58
CA THR A 12 -6.18 12.73 15.49
C THR A 12 -7.36 13.50 16.05
N ASN A 13 -7.77 14.58 15.36
CA ASN A 13 -8.97 15.34 15.71
C ASN A 13 -10.26 14.65 15.19
N ASN A 14 -10.12 13.64 14.33
CA ASN A 14 -11.25 12.91 13.77
C ASN A 14 -11.66 11.74 14.67
N LEU A 15 -12.81 11.84 15.33
CA LEU A 15 -13.33 10.82 16.24
C LEU A 15 -13.49 9.44 15.61
N LYS A 16 -13.84 9.34 14.32
CA LYS A 16 -13.98 8.05 13.63
C LYS A 16 -12.65 7.34 13.42
N LEU A 17 -11.58 8.12 13.23
CA LEU A 17 -10.24 7.57 13.02
C LEU A 17 -9.50 7.33 14.34
N LYS A 18 -9.93 7.98 15.43
CA LYS A 18 -9.30 7.87 16.75
C LYS A 18 -9.24 6.43 17.23
N THR A 19 -10.37 5.72 17.20
CA THR A 19 -10.45 4.30 17.61
C THR A 19 -9.54 3.43 16.75
N ILE A 20 -9.56 3.61 15.43
CA ILE A 20 -8.72 2.86 14.50
C ILE A 20 -7.22 3.12 14.77
N ILE A 21 -6.84 4.36 15.05
CA ILE A 21 -5.44 4.70 15.35
C ILE A 21 -5.01 4.11 16.69
N GLU A 22 -5.86 4.15 17.71
CA GLU A 22 -5.60 3.53 19.02
C GLU A 22 -5.39 2.01 18.89
N ASP A 23 -6.25 1.33 18.12
CA ASP A 23 -6.13 -0.10 17.84
C ASP A 23 -4.81 -0.42 17.11
N ILE A 24 -4.46 0.37 16.08
CA ILE A 24 -3.19 0.22 15.35
C ILE A 24 -2.00 0.39 16.31
N VAL A 25 -1.99 1.42 17.15
CA VAL A 25 -0.90 1.68 18.11
C VAL A 25 -0.78 0.54 19.11
N GLN A 26 -1.89 -0.02 19.61
CA GLN A 26 -1.86 -1.16 20.51
C GLN A 26 -1.28 -2.40 19.82
N ILE A 27 -1.71 -2.71 18.60
CA ILE A 27 -1.18 -3.83 17.81
C ILE A 27 0.32 -3.66 17.54
N MET A 28 0.76 -2.45 17.19
CA MET A 28 2.17 -2.15 16.97
C MET A 28 3.03 -2.36 18.23
N ASN A 29 2.55 -1.91 19.39
CA ASN A 29 3.25 -2.11 20.66
C ASN A 29 3.36 -3.61 21.00
N ASN A 30 2.32 -4.39 20.72
CA ASN A 30 2.31 -5.83 20.97
C ASN A 30 3.25 -6.61 20.04
N MET A 31 3.37 -6.18 18.78
CA MET A 31 4.22 -6.84 17.77
C MET A 31 5.66 -6.31 17.73
N ASN A 32 5.97 -5.28 18.52
CA ASN A 32 7.26 -4.58 18.49
C ASN A 32 7.69 -4.16 17.07
N CYS A 33 6.78 -3.51 16.34
CA CYS A 33 7.04 -3.04 14.97
C CYS A 33 7.00 -1.51 14.85
N SER A 34 7.68 -0.97 13.83
CA SER A 34 7.62 0.44 13.47
C SER A 34 6.75 0.65 12.24
N ILE A 35 6.28 1.88 12.07
CA ILE A 35 5.56 2.31 10.87
C ILE A 35 6.30 3.48 10.24
N ASP A 36 6.56 3.37 8.95
CA ASP A 36 7.25 4.40 8.19
C ASP A 36 6.54 4.68 6.88
N HIS A 37 6.71 5.90 6.41
CA HIS A 37 6.16 6.33 5.14
C HIS A 37 7.00 5.75 3.99
N CYS A 38 6.35 5.07 3.05
CA CYS A 38 6.95 4.66 1.79
C CYS A 38 6.40 5.47 0.61
N PHE A 39 7.17 5.56 -0.47
CA PHE A 39 6.69 6.13 -1.72
C PHE A 39 5.55 5.28 -2.30
N ARG A 40 4.66 5.92 -3.05
CA ARG A 40 3.51 5.25 -3.68
C ARG A 40 3.95 4.10 -4.59
N GLU A 41 5.07 4.29 -5.29
CA GLU A 41 5.68 3.33 -6.20
C GLU A 41 6.13 2.05 -5.48
N ALA A 42 6.66 2.18 -4.26
CA ALA A 42 6.99 1.03 -3.41
C ALA A 42 5.72 0.36 -2.84
N ASN A 43 4.63 1.10 -2.65
CA ASN A 43 3.39 0.58 -2.07
C ASN A 43 2.44 -0.08 -3.09
N GLN A 44 2.89 -0.38 -4.31
CA GLN A 44 2.03 -0.86 -5.39
C GLN A 44 1.38 -2.22 -5.12
N VAL A 45 2.07 -3.12 -4.41
CA VAL A 45 1.52 -4.44 -4.05
C VAL A 45 0.30 -4.27 -3.15
N ALA A 46 0.45 -3.48 -2.08
CA ALA A 46 -0.63 -3.20 -1.12
C ALA A 46 -1.80 -2.45 -1.80
N ASP A 47 -1.52 -1.46 -2.65
CA ASP A 47 -2.55 -0.74 -3.42
C ASP A 47 -3.34 -1.69 -4.34
N GLY A 48 -2.65 -2.58 -5.06
CA GLY A 48 -3.31 -3.55 -5.93
C GLY A 48 -4.15 -4.58 -5.16
N LEU A 49 -3.69 -5.01 -3.98
CA LEU A 49 -4.45 -5.91 -3.10
C LEU A 49 -5.66 -5.20 -2.46
N ALA A 50 -5.51 -3.94 -2.05
CA ALA A 50 -6.61 -3.14 -1.52
C ALA A 50 -7.71 -2.93 -2.58
N LYS A 51 -7.33 -2.66 -3.83
CA LYS A 51 -8.27 -2.58 -4.95
C LYS A 51 -8.98 -3.90 -5.20
N PHE A 52 -8.26 -5.01 -5.14
CA PHE A 52 -8.87 -6.33 -5.27
C PHE A 52 -9.93 -6.56 -4.18
N GLY A 53 -9.60 -6.30 -2.91
CA GLY A 53 -10.54 -6.46 -1.79
C GLY A 53 -11.69 -5.44 -1.78
N ALA A 54 -11.54 -4.29 -2.44
CA ALA A 54 -12.62 -3.32 -2.61
C ALA A 54 -13.67 -3.77 -3.65
N ILE A 55 -13.27 -4.62 -4.61
CA ILE A 55 -14.13 -5.12 -5.68
C ILE A 55 -14.71 -6.49 -5.33
N HIS A 56 -13.94 -7.34 -4.64
CA HIS A 56 -14.32 -8.71 -4.33
C HIS A 56 -14.75 -8.82 -2.87
N GLU A 57 -15.94 -9.35 -2.65
CA GLU A 57 -16.44 -9.64 -1.31
C GLU A 57 -15.74 -10.88 -0.71
N GLY A 58 -15.72 -10.94 0.61
CA GLY A 58 -15.19 -12.08 1.36
C GLY A 58 -13.69 -12.01 1.68
N ARG A 59 -13.24 -12.95 2.51
CA ARG A 59 -11.83 -13.08 2.89
C ARG A 59 -11.11 -13.94 1.86
N HIS A 60 -10.10 -13.36 1.21
CA HIS A 60 -9.23 -14.07 0.26
C HIS A 60 -7.84 -14.27 0.88
N ILE A 61 -7.36 -15.52 0.88
CA ILE A 61 -6.02 -15.87 1.34
C ILE A 61 -5.27 -16.47 0.16
N PHE A 62 -4.20 -15.79 -0.27
CA PHE A 62 -3.33 -16.24 -1.34
C PHE A 62 -2.15 -17.01 -0.74
N GLN A 63 -2.06 -18.31 -1.02
CA GLN A 63 -0.97 -19.17 -0.56
C GLN A 63 0.23 -19.10 -1.51
N ASN A 64 -0.02 -18.81 -2.79
CA ASN A 64 0.98 -18.78 -3.84
C ASN A 64 0.91 -17.48 -4.65
N TRP A 65 2.05 -17.02 -5.17
CA TRP A 65 2.13 -15.81 -6.01
C TRP A 65 1.26 -15.88 -7.27
N GLN A 66 1.01 -17.09 -7.77
CA GLN A 66 0.16 -17.33 -8.95
C GLN A 66 -1.29 -16.93 -8.70
N GLN A 67 -1.74 -16.97 -7.44
CA GLN A 67 -3.11 -16.68 -7.03
C GLN A 67 -3.35 -15.18 -6.78
N ILE A 68 -2.28 -14.39 -6.61
CA ILE A 68 -2.37 -12.93 -6.44
C ILE A 68 -3.01 -12.32 -7.70
N PRO A 69 -3.83 -11.25 -7.61
CA PRO A 69 -4.39 -10.59 -8.78
C PRO A 69 -3.31 -10.07 -9.73
N ASN A 70 -3.58 -10.12 -11.04
CA ASN A 70 -2.65 -9.69 -12.08
C ASN A 70 -2.21 -8.22 -11.92
N SER A 71 -3.07 -7.37 -11.36
CA SER A 71 -2.75 -5.97 -11.03
C SER A 71 -1.62 -5.82 -10.01
N SER A 72 -1.38 -6.82 -9.16
CA SER A 72 -0.33 -6.80 -8.13
C SER A 72 0.86 -7.70 -8.44
N LYS A 73 0.73 -8.66 -9.37
CA LYS A 73 1.80 -9.63 -9.68
C LYS A 73 3.12 -8.95 -10.10
N GLY A 74 3.05 -7.97 -11.00
CA GLY A 74 4.24 -7.27 -11.48
C GLY A 74 4.97 -6.56 -10.34
N ALA A 75 4.23 -5.80 -9.52
CA ALA A 75 4.77 -5.12 -8.35
C ALA A 75 5.36 -6.11 -7.34
N TYR A 76 4.71 -7.26 -7.11
CA TYR A 76 5.19 -8.31 -6.21
C TYR A 76 6.53 -8.89 -6.70
N HIS A 77 6.68 -9.14 -8.00
CA HIS A 77 7.93 -9.64 -8.54
C HIS A 77 9.07 -8.61 -8.44
N LEU A 78 8.79 -7.34 -8.69
CA LEU A 78 9.79 -6.27 -8.54
C LEU A 78 10.24 -6.13 -7.09
N ASP A 79 9.29 -6.12 -6.14
CA ASP A 79 9.58 -6.05 -4.71
C ASP A 79 10.41 -7.26 -4.24
N LYS A 80 10.02 -8.47 -4.65
CA LYS A 80 10.77 -9.70 -4.35
C LYS A 80 12.18 -9.70 -4.95
N ALA A 81 12.35 -9.09 -6.12
CA ALA A 81 13.65 -8.92 -6.77
C ALA A 81 14.45 -7.73 -6.23
N GLN A 82 13.92 -6.96 -5.28
CA GLN A 82 14.51 -5.72 -4.76
C GLN A 82 14.80 -4.70 -5.86
N LEU A 83 13.95 -4.68 -6.90
CA LEU A 83 14.06 -3.75 -8.02
C LEU A 83 13.17 -2.53 -7.78
N PRO A 84 13.66 -1.31 -8.06
CA PRO A 84 12.87 -0.11 -7.91
C PRO A 84 11.71 -0.11 -8.92
N SER A 85 10.52 0.25 -8.45
CA SER A 85 9.39 0.56 -9.33
C SER A 85 9.48 2.03 -9.75
N MET A 86 9.53 2.28 -11.06
CA MET A 86 9.59 3.63 -11.62
C MET A 86 8.30 3.95 -12.37
N ARG A 87 7.69 5.09 -12.04
CA ARG A 87 6.54 5.60 -12.77
C ARG A 87 7.01 6.49 -13.92
N ILE A 88 6.94 5.97 -15.13
CA ILE A 88 7.18 6.76 -16.34
C ILE A 88 5.89 7.50 -16.69
N LYS A 89 5.94 8.84 -16.69
CA LYS A 89 4.89 9.68 -17.26
C LYS A 89 5.29 10.03 -18.68
N TYR A 90 4.51 9.59 -19.65
CA TYR A 90 4.64 10.08 -21.01
C TYR A 90 3.91 11.40 -21.11
N ASP A 91 4.59 12.43 -21.60
CA ASP A 91 3.91 13.63 -22.05
C ASP A 91 3.17 13.31 -23.35
N LYS A 92 1.84 13.44 -23.33
CA LYS A 92 1.00 13.18 -24.51
C LYS A 92 1.33 14.12 -25.67
N ALA A 93 2.01 15.25 -25.42
CA ALA A 93 2.44 16.18 -26.45
C ALA A 93 3.54 15.63 -27.39
N ASN A 94 4.26 14.57 -26.99
CA ASN A 94 5.44 14.09 -27.73
C ASN A 94 5.17 12.92 -28.70
N PHE A 95 3.90 12.57 -28.96
CA PHE A 95 3.55 11.48 -29.89
C PHE A 95 3.45 11.91 -31.37
N PHE A 96 3.65 13.19 -31.69
CA PHE A 96 3.56 13.73 -33.06
C PHE A 96 4.91 14.14 -33.66
N VAL A 97 5.97 13.39 -33.40
CA VAL A 97 7.25 13.57 -34.11
C VAL A 97 7.67 12.24 -34.73
N SER A 98 7.08 11.93 -35.89
CA SER A 98 7.62 11.12 -36.99
C SER A 98 6.71 11.28 -38.20
#